data_AF-X0VH19-F1
#
_entry.id   AF-X0VH19-F1
#
_cell.length_a   1.000
_cell.length_b   1.000
_cell.length_c   1.000
_cell.angle_alpha   90.00
_cell.angle_beta   90.00
_cell.angle_gamma   90.00
#
_symmetry.space_group_name_H-M   'P 1'
#
loop_
_entity.id
_entity.type
_entity.pdbx_description
1 polymer ?
#
loop_
_entity_poly.entity_id
_entity_poly.type
_entity_poly.pdbx_seq_one_letter_code
_entity_poly.pdbx_strand_id
1 'polypeptide(L)'
;KIREDVLKDMEADHIVTIHNWADGEKLKVIDKKDVYFKKDWGLEDKFIILYSGNIGHLHEFDTIISAAEDIQNKGYKDIVFVFIGEGIKKEYIRKKTEEKGLDNILFFPYQPRDKLTYSLGSADISLVTLEEGFEGMVVPSKIYGILASGRPMVGVAGGESELAEIIREGKCGRFVKIGDYMTLSRVIIEYYKNPQRCIKEGMSGRKYFEKNFDRKIATKKYIKVIEETLKI
;
A
#
# COMPACT_ATOMS: atom_id res chain seq x y z
N LYS A 1 -12.18 -19.26 7.18
CA LYS A 1 -13.49 -19.10 7.85
C LYS A 1 -14.56 -18.47 6.95
N ILE A 2 -14.66 -17.14 6.74
CA ILE A 2 -15.74 -16.56 5.88
C ILE A 2 -15.76 -17.13 4.45
N ARG A 3 -14.58 -17.23 3.80
CA ARG A 3 -14.48 -17.83 2.46
C ARG A 3 -14.99 -19.28 2.45
N GLU A 4 -14.66 -20.07 3.47
CA GLU A 4 -15.13 -21.45 3.59
C GLU A 4 -16.62 -21.48 3.88
N ASP A 5 -17.14 -20.61 4.74
CA ASP A 5 -18.55 -20.55 5.11
C ASP A 5 -19.47 -20.12 3.95
N VAL A 6 -18.99 -19.24 3.06
CA VAL A 6 -19.71 -18.81 1.85
C VAL A 6 -19.62 -19.83 0.73
N LEU A 7 -18.50 -20.54 0.62
CA LEU A 7 -18.24 -21.49 -0.47
C LEU A 7 -18.59 -22.95 -0.11
N LYS A 8 -18.96 -23.26 1.14
CA LYS A 8 -19.19 -24.63 1.63
C LYS A 8 -20.25 -25.42 0.85
N ASP A 9 -21.21 -24.73 0.26
CA ASP A 9 -22.33 -25.33 -0.49
C ASP A 9 -22.15 -25.19 -2.02
N MET A 10 -20.99 -24.70 -2.47
CA MET A 10 -20.66 -24.51 -3.89
C MET A 10 -19.63 -25.54 -4.35
N GLU A 11 -19.91 -26.21 -5.46
CA GLU A 11 -18.92 -27.10 -6.09
C GLU A 11 -17.71 -26.27 -6.58
N ALA A 12 -16.50 -26.77 -6.34
CA ALA A 12 -15.26 -26.03 -6.53
C ALA A 12 -15.02 -25.60 -8.00
N ASP A 13 -15.54 -26.38 -8.94
CA ASP A 13 -15.53 -26.13 -10.38
C ASP A 13 -16.45 -24.99 -10.83
N HIS A 14 -17.40 -24.56 -9.99
CA HIS A 14 -18.25 -23.39 -10.24
C HIS A 14 -17.71 -22.07 -9.64
N ILE A 15 -16.49 -22.09 -9.07
CA ILE A 15 -15.90 -20.92 -8.43
C ILE A 15 -14.66 -20.45 -9.19
N VAL A 16 -14.73 -19.23 -9.75
CA VAL A 16 -13.59 -18.57 -10.39
C VAL A 16 -13.19 -17.33 -9.59
N THR A 17 -11.92 -17.27 -9.17
CA THR A 17 -11.37 -16.10 -8.48
C THR A 17 -10.83 -15.08 -9.48
N ILE A 18 -11.44 -13.90 -9.51
CA ILE A 18 -10.96 -12.74 -10.26
C ILE A 18 -10.60 -11.65 -9.25
N HIS A 19 -9.30 -11.41 -9.07
CA HIS A 19 -8.82 -10.37 -8.15
C HIS A 19 -9.22 -8.98 -8.65
N ASN A 20 -9.28 -8.04 -7.71
CA ASN A 20 -9.30 -6.62 -8.01
C ASN A 20 -8.04 -6.21 -8.82
N TRP A 21 -8.13 -5.09 -9.53
CA TRP A 21 -7.08 -4.65 -10.45
C TRP A 21 -6.83 -3.14 -10.37
N ALA A 22 -5.74 -2.71 -10.98
CA ALA A 22 -5.53 -1.32 -11.36
C ALA A 22 -5.26 -1.20 -12.87
N ASP A 23 -5.36 0.00 -13.40
CA ASP A 23 -5.10 0.26 -14.82
C ASP A 23 -3.62 0.57 -15.03
N GLY A 24 -2.85 -0.44 -15.46
CA GLY A 24 -1.41 -0.31 -15.69
C GLY A 24 -1.04 0.58 -16.87
N GLU A 25 -2.01 0.93 -17.72
CA GLU A 25 -1.83 1.90 -18.80
C GLU A 25 -1.87 3.34 -18.27
N LYS A 26 -2.71 3.59 -17.26
CA LYS A 26 -2.83 4.91 -16.62
C LYS A 26 -1.81 5.14 -15.51
N LEU A 27 -1.51 4.09 -14.74
CA LEU A 27 -0.51 4.12 -13.67
C LEU A 27 0.85 3.67 -14.21
N LYS A 28 1.69 4.66 -14.55
CA LYS A 28 3.04 4.42 -15.06
C LYS A 28 4.06 4.44 -13.92
N VAL A 29 5.13 3.68 -14.08
CA VAL A 29 6.33 3.86 -13.28
C VAL A 29 7.03 5.11 -13.79
N ILE A 30 7.30 6.05 -12.89
CA ILE A 30 8.00 7.30 -13.20
C ILE A 30 9.23 7.44 -12.32
N ASP A 31 10.24 8.14 -12.82
CA ASP A 31 11.38 8.52 -12.01
C ASP A 31 10.92 9.51 -10.94
N LYS A 32 11.44 9.37 -9.72
CA LYS A 32 11.08 10.22 -8.60
C LYS A 32 11.45 11.69 -8.85
N LYS A 33 12.47 11.94 -9.69
CA LYS A 33 12.87 13.30 -10.10
C LYS A 33 11.81 14.02 -10.96
N ASP A 34 10.95 13.25 -11.64
CA ASP A 34 9.89 13.78 -12.51
C ASP A 34 8.59 14.03 -11.73
N VAL A 35 8.57 13.78 -10.42
CA VAL A 35 7.42 13.99 -9.54
C VAL A 35 7.38 15.45 -9.06
N TYR A 36 6.60 16.29 -9.75
CA TYR A 36 6.44 17.70 -9.41
C TYR A 36 5.84 17.93 -8.01
N PHE A 37 5.01 17.01 -7.50
CA PHE A 37 4.40 17.12 -6.17
C PHE A 37 5.42 17.27 -5.03
N LYS A 38 6.62 16.71 -5.19
CA LYS A 38 7.65 16.87 -4.16
C LYS A 38 7.99 18.33 -3.94
N LYS A 39 8.05 19.12 -5.01
CA LYS A 39 8.30 20.56 -4.93
C LYS A 39 7.12 21.32 -4.35
N ASP A 40 5.91 21.03 -4.83
CA ASP A 40 4.68 21.69 -4.35
C ASP A 40 4.44 21.45 -2.85
N TRP A 41 4.96 20.35 -2.29
CA TRP A 41 4.81 19.96 -0.89
C TRP A 41 6.06 20.18 -0.03
N GLY A 42 7.16 20.72 -0.59
CA GLY A 42 8.42 20.94 0.13
C GLY A 42 9.12 19.66 0.59
N LEU A 43 9.05 18.60 -0.24
CA LEU A 43 9.55 17.25 0.04
C LEU A 43 10.71 16.83 -0.87
N GLU A 44 11.37 17.76 -1.58
CA GLU A 44 12.42 17.43 -2.56
C GLU A 44 13.53 16.55 -1.97
N ASP A 45 13.98 16.85 -0.76
CA ASP A 45 15.06 16.11 -0.09
C ASP A 45 14.56 15.04 0.90
N LYS A 46 13.25 14.77 0.89
CA LYS A 46 12.63 13.84 1.83
C LYS A 46 12.52 12.42 1.28
N PHE A 47 12.68 11.48 2.21
CA PHE A 47 12.34 10.08 2.06
C PHE A 47 10.90 9.85 2.51
N ILE A 48 10.03 9.54 1.55
CA ILE A 48 8.58 9.58 1.68
C ILE A 48 8.04 8.18 1.93
N ILE A 49 7.42 8.01 3.10
CA ILE A 49 6.63 6.85 3.49
C ILE A 49 5.16 7.19 3.24
N LEU A 50 4.60 6.70 2.14
CA LEU A 50 3.28 7.12 1.66
C LEU A 50 2.17 6.19 2.10
N TYR A 51 1.17 6.71 2.81
CA TYR A 51 -0.15 6.13 2.88
C TYR A 51 -1.09 6.89 1.93
N SER A 52 -1.74 6.19 0.99
CA SER A 52 -2.68 6.80 0.03
C SER A 52 -4.01 6.06 0.00
N GLY A 53 -5.09 6.69 0.46
CA GLY A 53 -6.44 6.10 0.47
C GLY A 53 -7.34 6.58 1.59
N ASN A 54 -8.39 5.82 1.87
CA ASN A 54 -9.31 6.09 2.98
C ASN A 54 -8.65 5.81 4.34
N ILE A 55 -8.59 6.82 5.21
CA ILE A 55 -8.07 6.76 6.58
C ILE A 55 -9.20 6.27 7.51
N GLY A 56 -9.68 5.06 7.23
CA GLY A 56 -10.87 4.46 7.85
C GLY A 56 -10.59 3.59 9.08
N HIS A 57 -11.66 3.04 9.67
CA HIS A 57 -11.57 2.21 10.88
C HIS A 57 -10.88 0.85 10.68
N LEU A 58 -10.88 0.32 9.46
CA LEU A 58 -10.29 -0.99 9.11
C LEU A 58 -8.77 -0.96 9.00
N HIS A 59 -8.12 0.08 9.51
CA HIS A 59 -6.70 0.36 9.37
C HIS A 59 -6.12 0.71 10.73
N GLU A 60 -5.02 0.07 11.08
CA GLU A 60 -4.30 0.25 12.34
C GLU A 60 -3.19 1.30 12.14
N PHE A 61 -3.21 2.39 12.91
CA PHE A 61 -2.32 3.53 12.73
C PHE A 61 -1.39 3.79 13.92
N ASP A 62 -1.61 3.18 15.09
CA ASP A 62 -0.79 3.37 16.28
C ASP A 62 0.61 2.77 16.10
N THR A 63 0.73 1.62 15.41
CA THR A 63 2.05 1.08 15.03
C THR A 63 2.81 2.05 14.13
N ILE A 64 2.12 2.72 13.21
CA ILE A 64 2.72 3.67 12.27
C ILE A 64 3.15 4.94 13.01
N ILE A 65 2.29 5.50 13.87
CA ILE A 65 2.60 6.69 14.67
C ILE A 65 3.78 6.43 15.61
N SER A 66 3.80 5.26 16.26
CA SER A 66 4.90 4.88 17.17
C SER A 66 6.22 4.67 16.41
N ALA A 67 6.17 4.15 15.19
CA ALA A 67 7.37 4.05 14.34
C ALA A 67 7.87 5.43 13.89
N ALA A 68 6.96 6.36 13.57
CA ALA A 68 7.31 7.74 13.23
C ALA A 68 7.99 8.46 14.41
N GLU A 69 7.48 8.30 15.63
CA GLU A 69 8.08 8.81 16.86
C GLU A 69 9.48 8.23 17.11
N ASP A 70 9.65 6.92 17.01
CA ASP A 70 10.96 6.27 17.19
C ASP A 70 11.99 6.73 16.13
N ILE A 71 11.58 6.87 14.87
CA ILE A 71 12.44 7.41 13.80
C ILE A 71 12.86 8.86 14.09
N GLN A 72 11.93 9.70 14.55
CA GLN A 72 12.21 11.08 14.93
C GLN A 72 13.20 11.14 16.11
N ASN A 73 12.97 10.35 17.16
CA ASN A 73 13.84 10.28 18.34
C ASN A 73 15.25 9.78 18.01
N LYS A 74 15.40 8.96 16.97
CA LYS A 74 16.69 8.52 16.42
C LYS A 74 17.39 9.59 15.56
N GLY A 75 16.76 10.74 15.34
CA GLY A 75 17.35 11.89 14.64
C GLY A 75 17.21 11.88 13.12
N TYR A 76 16.40 11.00 12.53
CA TYR A 76 16.19 10.95 11.08
C TYR A 76 15.17 12.00 10.63
N LYS A 77 15.64 13.24 10.39
CA LYS A 77 14.80 14.39 10.01
C LYS A 77 14.31 14.38 8.55
N ASP A 78 14.88 13.51 7.72
CA ASP A 78 14.57 13.43 6.29
C ASP A 78 13.58 12.32 5.95
N ILE A 79 13.17 11.51 6.93
CA ILE A 79 12.12 10.49 6.76
C ILE A 79 10.79 11.10 7.18
N VAL A 80 9.82 11.12 6.26
CA VAL A 80 8.48 11.68 6.50
C VAL A 80 7.39 10.68 6.12
N PHE A 81 6.35 10.62 6.94
CA PHE A 81 5.14 9.88 6.69
C PHE A 81 4.11 10.80 6.07
N VAL A 82 3.69 10.49 4.85
CA VAL A 82 2.76 11.30 4.07
C VAL A 82 1.45 10.55 3.95
N PHE A 83 0.37 11.15 4.45
CA PHE A 83 -0.98 10.63 4.37
C PHE A 83 -1.77 11.42 3.32
N ILE A 84 -2.04 10.79 2.18
CA ILE A 84 -2.91 11.34 1.13
C ILE A 84 -4.29 10.73 1.26
N GLY A 85 -5.25 11.54 1.70
CA GLY A 85 -6.66 11.18 1.74
C GLY A 85 -7.41 11.69 2.95
N GLU A 86 -8.64 11.20 3.07
CA GLU A 86 -9.58 11.54 4.13
C GLU A 86 -10.09 10.27 4.82
N GLY A 87 -10.72 10.46 5.97
CA GLY A 87 -11.35 9.37 6.70
C GLY A 87 -11.49 9.70 8.18
N ILE A 88 -12.33 8.93 8.85
CA ILE A 88 -12.71 9.15 10.26
C ILE A 88 -11.53 9.04 11.23
N LYS A 89 -10.49 8.26 10.94
CA LYS A 89 -9.28 8.17 11.78
C LYS A 89 -8.28 9.31 11.51
N LYS A 90 -8.50 10.21 10.54
CA LYS A 90 -7.56 11.31 10.24
C LYS A 90 -7.35 12.24 11.42
N GLU A 91 -8.43 12.67 12.05
CA GLU A 91 -8.38 13.56 13.23
C GLU A 91 -7.70 12.87 14.43
N TYR A 92 -7.91 11.56 14.58
CA TYR A 92 -7.23 10.76 15.59
C TYR A 92 -5.69 10.80 15.40
N ILE A 93 -5.21 10.56 14.17
CA ILE A 93 -3.76 10.60 13.87
C ILE A 93 -3.22 12.01 14.11
N ARG A 94 -3.94 13.06 13.69
CA ARG A 94 -3.54 14.46 13.93
C ARG A 94 -3.34 14.76 15.41
N LYS A 95 -4.33 14.44 16.25
CA LYS A 95 -4.24 14.64 17.70
C LYS A 95 -3.05 13.90 18.31
N LYS A 96 -2.84 12.63 17.92
CA LYS A 96 -1.70 11.84 18.40
C LYS A 96 -0.35 12.41 17.95
N THR A 97 -0.29 12.96 16.74
CA THR A 97 0.89 13.63 16.19
C THR A 97 1.22 14.87 17.00
N GLU A 98 0.21 15.71 17.30
CA GLU A 98 0.34 16.93 18.10
C GLU A 98 0.72 16.62 19.56
N GLU A 99 0.05 15.65 20.20
CA GLU A 99 0.33 15.20 21.57
C GLU A 99 1.79 14.74 21.76
N LYS A 100 2.37 14.13 20.72
CA LYS A 100 3.73 13.58 20.72
C LYS A 100 4.79 14.55 20.17
N GLY A 101 4.39 15.72 19.65
CA GLY A 101 5.31 16.67 19.02
C GLY A 101 6.01 16.08 17.79
N LEU A 102 5.27 15.37 16.93
CA LEU A 102 5.82 14.75 15.72
C LEU A 102 5.74 15.73 14.54
N ASP A 103 6.89 16.05 13.96
CA ASP A 103 6.99 16.95 12.81
C ASP A 103 7.13 16.18 11.48
N ASN A 104 7.25 14.86 11.56
CA ASN A 104 7.49 13.97 10.43
C ASN A 104 6.24 13.28 9.89
N ILE A 105 5.03 13.69 10.31
CA ILE A 105 3.75 13.21 9.77
C ILE A 105 3.03 14.36 9.07
N LEU A 106 2.74 14.18 7.79
CA LEU A 106 2.15 15.20 6.92
C LEU A 106 0.86 14.69 6.29
N PHE A 107 -0.11 15.59 6.12
CA PHE A 107 -1.43 15.26 5.57
C PHE A 107 -1.71 16.08 4.32
N PHE A 108 -2.18 15.42 3.27
CA PHE A 108 -2.63 16.04 2.03
C PHE A 108 -4.02 15.53 1.64
N PRO A 109 -4.83 16.33 0.94
CA PRO A 109 -6.13 15.90 0.47
C PRO A 109 -6.00 14.84 -0.63
N TYR A 110 -7.12 14.19 -0.95
CA TYR A 110 -7.19 13.31 -2.11
C TYR A 110 -6.69 13.99 -3.39
N GLN A 111 -5.97 13.20 -4.20
CA GLN A 111 -5.49 13.65 -5.50
C GLN A 111 -6.44 13.22 -6.61
N PRO A 112 -6.64 14.06 -7.65
CA PRO A 112 -7.32 13.67 -8.87
C PRO A 112 -6.75 12.38 -9.50
N ARG A 113 -7.60 11.58 -10.15
CA ARG A 113 -7.22 10.26 -10.68
C ARG A 113 -6.09 10.32 -11.71
N ASP A 114 -6.08 11.34 -12.55
CA ASP A 114 -5.06 11.63 -13.55
C ASP A 114 -3.70 12.00 -12.93
N LYS A 115 -3.69 12.42 -11.65
CA LYS A 115 -2.47 12.73 -10.91
C LYS A 115 -1.93 11.56 -10.07
N LEU A 116 -2.63 10.42 -10.02
CA LEU A 116 -2.23 9.27 -9.19
C LEU A 116 -0.85 8.71 -9.54
N THR A 117 -0.47 8.71 -10.82
CA THR A 117 0.89 8.32 -11.26
C THR A 117 1.95 9.14 -10.53
N TYR A 118 1.74 10.45 -10.38
CA TYR A 118 2.67 11.33 -9.69
C TYR A 118 2.56 11.20 -8.16
N SER A 119 1.35 11.09 -7.60
CA SER A 119 1.20 11.01 -6.15
C SER A 119 1.73 9.69 -5.59
N LEU A 120 1.40 8.56 -6.22
CA LEU A 120 1.93 7.24 -5.84
C LEU A 120 3.42 7.11 -6.22
N GLY A 121 3.81 7.72 -7.33
CA GLY A 121 5.21 7.80 -7.76
C GLY A 121 6.10 8.62 -6.81
N SER A 122 5.54 9.48 -5.95
CA SER A 122 6.32 10.26 -4.97
C SER A 122 6.95 9.41 -3.87
N ALA A 123 6.36 8.25 -3.56
CA ALA A 123 6.76 7.41 -2.45
C ALA A 123 8.13 6.75 -2.68
N ASP A 124 8.95 6.68 -1.63
CA ASP A 124 10.06 5.71 -1.60
C ASP A 124 9.56 4.35 -1.11
N ILE A 125 8.61 4.36 -0.18
CA ILE A 125 7.89 3.20 0.33
C ILE A 125 6.42 3.56 0.46
N SER A 126 5.53 2.65 0.05
CA SER A 126 4.11 2.78 0.33
C SER A 126 3.70 1.96 1.55
N LEU A 127 2.80 2.48 2.38
CA LEU A 127 2.22 1.78 3.52
C LEU A 127 0.87 1.18 3.17
N VAL A 128 0.67 -0.06 3.61
CA VAL A 128 -0.64 -0.69 3.66
C VAL A 128 -0.83 -1.19 5.08
N THR A 129 -1.91 -0.79 5.73
CA THR A 129 -2.27 -1.28 7.06
C THR A 129 -3.66 -1.91 7.04
N LEU A 130 -3.89 -2.88 7.90
CA LEU A 130 -5.18 -3.49 8.21
C LEU A 130 -5.32 -3.58 9.73
N GLU A 131 -6.54 -3.41 10.23
CA GLU A 131 -6.87 -3.66 11.63
C GLU A 131 -6.97 -5.16 11.91
N GLU A 132 -6.62 -5.58 13.13
CA GLU A 132 -6.69 -6.97 13.55
C GLU A 132 -8.12 -7.52 13.45
N GLY A 133 -8.26 -8.76 12.97
CA GLY A 133 -9.55 -9.44 12.79
C GLY A 133 -10.18 -9.20 11.42
N PHE A 134 -9.61 -8.33 10.57
CA PHE A 134 -10.07 -8.12 9.19
C PHE A 134 -9.22 -8.86 8.15
N GLU A 135 -8.19 -9.59 8.58
CA GLU A 135 -7.38 -10.45 7.72
C GLU A 135 -8.26 -11.52 7.05
N GLY A 136 -8.08 -11.69 5.74
CA GLY A 136 -8.87 -12.66 4.96
C GLY A 136 -10.34 -12.28 4.76
N MET A 137 -10.81 -11.15 5.33
CA MET A 137 -12.16 -10.61 5.09
C MET A 137 -12.15 -9.46 4.08
N VAL A 138 -11.08 -8.66 4.09
CA VAL A 138 -10.95 -7.47 3.24
C VAL A 138 -9.63 -7.51 2.50
N VAL A 139 -9.67 -7.23 1.19
CA VAL A 139 -8.46 -7.04 0.37
C VAL A 139 -8.28 -5.55 0.11
N PRO A 140 -7.22 -4.91 0.66
CA PRO A 140 -6.98 -3.49 0.44
C PRO A 140 -6.75 -3.16 -1.03
N SER A 141 -7.71 -2.51 -1.67
CA SER A 141 -7.64 -2.14 -3.10
C SER A 141 -6.46 -1.22 -3.45
N LYS A 142 -5.88 -0.52 -2.48
CA LYS A 142 -4.69 0.32 -2.65
C LYS A 142 -3.44 -0.46 -3.07
N ILE A 143 -3.35 -1.75 -2.74
CA ILE A 143 -2.22 -2.63 -3.08
C ILE A 143 -1.95 -2.59 -4.60
N TYR A 144 -3.00 -2.66 -5.41
CA TYR A 144 -2.85 -2.72 -6.88
C TYR A 144 -2.28 -1.44 -7.47
N GLY A 145 -2.66 -0.27 -6.93
CA GLY A 145 -2.08 1.02 -7.34
C GLY A 145 -0.61 1.14 -6.94
N ILE A 146 -0.24 0.65 -5.76
CA ILE A 146 1.14 0.65 -5.26
C ILE A 146 2.03 -0.27 -6.12
N LEU A 147 1.59 -1.49 -6.41
CA LEU A 147 2.35 -2.38 -7.28
C LEU A 147 2.46 -1.78 -8.69
N ALA A 148 1.40 -1.17 -9.21
CA ALA A 148 1.41 -0.51 -10.51
C ALA A 148 2.36 0.69 -10.56
N SER A 149 2.54 1.46 -9.47
CA SER A 149 3.49 2.58 -9.43
C SER A 149 4.95 2.14 -9.36
N GLY A 150 5.23 0.85 -9.16
CA GLY A 150 6.58 0.31 -9.07
C GLY A 150 7.31 0.76 -7.82
N ARG A 151 6.58 1.04 -6.73
CA ARG A 151 7.16 1.36 -5.42
C ARG A 151 7.06 0.15 -4.49
N PRO A 152 8.07 -0.10 -3.63
CA PRO A 152 7.98 -1.14 -2.63
C PRO A 152 6.92 -0.77 -1.59
N MET A 153 6.43 -1.76 -0.85
CA MET A 153 5.49 -1.54 0.24
C MET A 153 5.94 -2.12 1.57
N VAL A 154 5.44 -1.54 2.65
CA VAL A 154 5.46 -2.18 3.97
C VAL A 154 4.02 -2.39 4.42
N GLY A 155 3.68 -3.66 4.66
CA GLY A 155 2.39 -4.10 5.17
C GLY A 155 2.40 -4.17 6.70
N VAL A 156 1.37 -3.63 7.35
CA VAL A 156 1.12 -3.75 8.79
C VAL A 156 -0.23 -4.43 9.00
N ALA A 157 -0.27 -5.62 9.59
CA ALA A 157 -1.52 -6.33 9.91
C ALA A 157 -1.30 -7.32 11.07
N GLY A 158 -2.35 -7.91 11.63
CA GLY A 158 -2.26 -8.83 12.76
C GLY A 158 -1.61 -10.18 12.42
N GLY A 159 -1.70 -10.62 11.16
CA GLY A 159 -1.11 -11.90 10.75
C GLY A 159 -1.13 -12.19 9.26
N GLU A 160 -1.04 -13.49 8.93
CA GLU A 160 -1.12 -13.96 7.54
C GLU A 160 -2.43 -13.47 6.90
N SER A 161 -2.28 -12.86 5.73
CA SER A 161 -3.34 -12.19 4.99
C SER A 161 -2.96 -12.14 3.51
N GLU A 162 -3.92 -11.84 2.64
CA GLU A 162 -3.67 -11.59 1.21
C GLU A 162 -2.56 -10.54 1.01
N LEU A 163 -2.47 -9.55 1.91
CA LEU A 163 -1.39 -8.56 1.92
C LEU A 163 -0.02 -9.22 2.14
N ALA A 164 0.11 -10.08 3.14
CA ALA A 164 1.35 -10.80 3.44
C ALA A 164 1.76 -11.73 2.28
N GLU A 165 0.79 -12.41 1.67
CA GLU A 165 0.99 -13.30 0.52
C GLU A 165 1.47 -12.51 -0.71
N ILE A 166 0.77 -11.44 -1.08
CA ILE A 166 1.15 -10.56 -2.20
C ILE A 166 2.57 -10.00 -2.02
N ILE A 167 2.93 -9.55 -0.80
CA ILE A 167 4.27 -9.03 -0.51
C ILE A 167 5.34 -10.10 -0.72
N ARG A 168 5.06 -11.32 -0.24
CA ARG A 168 5.99 -12.47 -0.30
C ARG A 168 6.16 -12.99 -1.71
N GLU A 169 5.07 -13.22 -2.44
CA GLU A 169 5.12 -13.71 -3.82
C GLU A 169 5.68 -12.67 -4.79
N GLY A 170 5.24 -11.42 -4.64
CA GLY A 170 5.70 -10.30 -5.46
C GLY A 170 7.11 -9.83 -5.14
N LYS A 171 7.69 -10.28 -4.01
CA LYS A 171 8.99 -9.83 -3.48
C LYS A 171 9.12 -8.31 -3.49
N CYS A 172 8.04 -7.64 -3.08
CA CYS A 172 7.81 -6.23 -3.31
C CYS A 172 7.76 -5.40 -2.02
N GLY A 173 8.32 -5.91 -0.94
CA GLY A 173 8.17 -5.25 0.34
C GLY A 173 8.56 -6.06 1.58
N ARG A 174 8.06 -5.58 2.71
CA ARG A 174 8.15 -6.25 4.01
C ARG A 174 6.80 -6.26 4.70
N PHE A 175 6.58 -7.26 5.52
CA PHE A 175 5.42 -7.39 6.37
C PHE A 175 5.84 -7.22 7.83
N VAL A 176 5.03 -6.50 8.61
CA VAL A 176 5.25 -6.22 10.02
C VAL A 176 3.93 -6.48 10.76
N LYS A 177 4.03 -7.03 11.97
CA LYS A 177 2.85 -7.27 12.79
C LYS A 177 2.39 -5.97 13.46
N ILE A 178 1.08 -5.84 13.64
CA ILE A 178 0.51 -4.79 14.50
C ILE A 178 1.21 -4.83 15.88
N GLY A 179 1.53 -3.64 16.40
CA GLY A 179 2.24 -3.44 17.67
C GLY A 179 3.77 -3.47 17.56
N ASP A 180 4.36 -4.07 16.52
CA ASP A 180 5.82 -4.15 16.35
C ASP A 180 6.38 -2.92 15.61
N TYR A 181 6.20 -1.75 16.23
CA TYR A 181 6.67 -0.47 15.67
C TYR A 181 8.21 -0.41 15.59
N MET A 182 8.92 -1.14 16.44
CA MET A 182 10.39 -1.21 16.41
C MET A 182 10.88 -1.88 15.12
N THR A 183 10.26 -2.99 14.71
CA THR A 183 10.56 -3.61 13.41
C THR A 183 10.15 -2.71 12.25
N LEU A 184 8.98 -2.06 12.32
CA LEU A 184 8.55 -1.11 11.28
C LEU A 184 9.58 0.01 11.08
N SER A 185 10.00 0.66 12.17
CA SER A 185 11.02 1.71 12.16
C SER A 185 12.35 1.21 11.57
N ARG A 186 12.83 0.04 12.05
CA ARG A 186 14.07 -0.56 11.54
C ARG A 186 14.00 -0.83 10.04
N VAL A 187 12.90 -1.42 9.55
CA VAL A 187 12.69 -1.71 8.13
C VAL A 187 12.70 -0.42 7.31
N ILE A 188 12.00 0.63 7.76
CA ILE A 188 11.99 1.93 7.08
C ILE A 188 13.40 2.51 6.99
N ILE A 189 14.18 2.46 8.08
CA ILE A 189 15.58 2.94 8.12
C ILE A 189 16.48 2.10 7.18
N GLU A 190 16.27 0.79 7.08
CA GLU A 190 17.01 -0.07 6.14
C GLU A 190 16.77 0.34 4.68
N TYR A 191 15.53 0.66 4.31
CA TYR A 191 15.20 1.16 2.98
C TYR A 191 15.76 2.57 2.74
N TYR A 192 15.66 3.45 3.74
CA TYR A 192 16.25 4.79 3.69
C TYR A 192 17.75 4.73 3.39
N LYS A 193 18.46 3.82 4.04
CA LYS A 193 19.91 3.61 3.84
C LYS A 193 20.26 2.85 2.56
N ASN A 194 19.28 2.27 1.86
CA ASN A 194 19.51 1.46 0.66
C ASN A 194 18.51 1.77 -0.46
N PRO A 195 18.69 2.89 -1.18
CA PRO A 195 17.80 3.28 -2.29
C PRO A 195 17.70 2.23 -3.41
N GLN A 196 18.76 1.45 -3.64
CA GLN A 196 18.76 0.38 -4.64
C GLN A 196 17.77 -0.73 -4.29
N ARG A 197 17.57 -1.00 -3.00
CA ARG A 197 16.55 -1.93 -2.53
C ARG A 197 15.15 -1.45 -2.88
N CYS A 198 14.87 -0.15 -2.75
CA CYS A 198 13.57 0.41 -3.13
C CYS A 198 13.28 0.19 -4.62
N ILE A 199 14.26 0.45 -5.49
CA ILE A 199 14.14 0.25 -6.94
C ILE A 199 13.89 -1.23 -7.25
N LYS A 200 14.73 -2.13 -6.69
CA LYS A 200 14.65 -3.57 -6.95
C LYS A 200 13.30 -4.16 -6.52
N GLU A 201 12.88 -3.90 -5.28
CA GLU A 201 11.63 -4.46 -4.74
C GLU A 201 10.41 -3.81 -5.40
N GLY A 202 10.45 -2.50 -5.68
CA GLY A 202 9.39 -1.81 -6.42
C GLY A 202 9.18 -2.36 -7.83
N MET A 203 10.26 -2.58 -8.60
CA MET A 203 10.18 -3.18 -9.93
C MET A 203 9.75 -4.65 -9.90
N SER A 204 10.09 -5.39 -8.84
CA SER A 204 9.54 -6.74 -8.61
C SER A 204 8.02 -6.69 -8.44
N GLY A 205 7.53 -5.73 -7.63
CA GLY A 205 6.11 -5.47 -7.46
C GLY A 205 5.40 -5.12 -8.76
N ARG A 206 5.99 -4.24 -9.59
CA ARG A 206 5.43 -3.90 -10.90
C ARG A 206 5.29 -5.12 -11.81
N LYS A 207 6.33 -5.95 -11.89
CA LYS A 207 6.29 -7.20 -12.69
C LYS A 207 5.21 -8.16 -12.18
N TYR A 208 5.07 -8.30 -10.87
CA TYR A 208 4.03 -9.13 -10.26
C TYR A 208 2.63 -8.59 -10.56
N PHE A 209 2.44 -7.26 -10.54
CA PHE A 209 1.19 -6.63 -10.95
C PHE A 209 0.86 -6.87 -12.42
N GLU A 210 1.80 -6.67 -13.33
CA GLU A 210 1.57 -6.85 -14.77
C GLU A 210 1.24 -8.30 -15.15
N LYS A 211 1.65 -9.26 -14.33
CA LYS A 211 1.34 -10.69 -14.47
C LYS A 211 0.00 -11.10 -13.88
N ASN A 212 -0.46 -10.43 -12.80
CA ASN A 212 -1.59 -10.93 -12.01
C ASN A 212 -2.78 -9.95 -11.88
N PHE A 213 -2.53 -8.64 -11.82
CA PHE A 213 -3.51 -7.64 -11.35
C PHE A 213 -3.70 -6.44 -12.29
N ASP A 214 -3.13 -6.47 -13.49
CA ASP A 214 -3.44 -5.48 -14.52
C ASP A 214 -4.89 -5.67 -15.00
N ARG A 215 -5.60 -4.56 -15.26
CA ARG A 215 -6.97 -4.53 -15.78
C ARG A 215 -7.19 -5.50 -16.94
N LYS A 216 -6.23 -5.61 -17.85
CA LYS A 216 -6.30 -6.52 -19.01
C LYS A 216 -6.38 -8.01 -18.63
N ILE A 217 -5.85 -8.38 -17.46
CA ILE A 217 -5.89 -9.77 -16.96
C ILE A 217 -7.27 -10.06 -16.39
N ALA A 218 -7.76 -9.18 -15.51
CA ALA A 218 -9.07 -9.33 -14.89
C ALA A 218 -10.19 -9.35 -15.94
N THR A 219 -10.15 -8.40 -16.89
CA THR A 219 -11.15 -8.33 -17.98
C THR A 219 -11.13 -9.57 -18.88
N LYS A 220 -9.95 -10.10 -19.24
CA LYS A 220 -9.85 -11.38 -19.96
C LYS A 220 -10.46 -12.55 -19.18
N LYS A 221 -10.25 -12.61 -17.87
CA LYS A 221 -10.86 -13.63 -17.01
C LYS A 221 -12.38 -13.50 -16.98
N TYR A 222 -12.91 -12.28 -16.85
CA TYR A 222 -14.36 -12.04 -16.90
C TYR A 222 -14.97 -12.48 -18.23
N ILE A 223 -14.36 -12.09 -19.36
CA ILE A 223 -14.81 -12.49 -20.70
C ILE A 223 -14.88 -14.01 -20.80
N LYS A 224 -13.80 -14.70 -20.41
CA LYS A 224 -13.74 -16.17 -20.43
C LYS A 224 -14.86 -16.81 -19.61
N VAL A 225 -15.10 -16.33 -18.38
CA VAL A 225 -16.17 -16.86 -17.52
C VAL A 225 -17.55 -16.65 -18.15
N ILE A 226 -17.77 -15.49 -18.77
CA ILE A 226 -19.04 -15.17 -19.43
C ILE A 226 -19.25 -16.07 -20.66
N GLU A 227 -18.22 -16.25 -21.50
CA GLU A 227 -18.25 -17.14 -22.68
C GLU A 227 -18.54 -18.59 -22.28
N GLU A 228 -17.83 -19.11 -21.27
CA GLU A 228 -18.03 -20.48 -20.75
C GLU A 228 -19.43 -20.67 -20.16
N THR A 229 -19.96 -19.66 -19.47
CA THR A 229 -21.31 -19.71 -18.89
C THR A 229 -22.40 -19.65 -19.96
N LEU A 230 -22.19 -18.84 -21.00
CA LEU A 230 -23.15 -18.67 -22.11
C LEU A 230 -23.03 -19.78 -23.18
N LYS A 231 -21.98 -20.62 -23.12
CA LYS A 231 -21.63 -21.62 -24.15
C LYS A 231 -21.41 -21.02 -25.54
N ILE A 232 -20.82 -19.82 -25.60
CA ILE A 232 -20.47 -19.11 -26.85
C ILE A 232 -18.98 -19.28 -27.12
#